data_AF-G9P8S6-F1
#
_entry.id   AF-G9P8S6-F1
#
_cell.length_a   1.000
_cell.length_b   1.000
_cell.length_c   1.000
_cell.angle_alpha   90.00
_cell.angle_beta   90.00
_cell.angle_gamma   90.00
#
_symmetry.space_group_name_H-M   'P 1'
#
loop_
_entity.id
_entity.type
_entity.pdbx_description
1 polymer ?
#
loop_
_entity_poly.entity_id
_entity_poly.type
_entity_poly.pdbx_seq_one_letter_code
_entity_poly.pdbx_strand_id
1 'polypeptide(L)'
;MEKTDISQASVSGQDAAKTSQNNSSNIERCSNEEGLTTNAQERPFPVLLSFIWAGLFLLAIAVSLAGQTIISYQPYALSEFNAHSMLSVIGTVQYILYAIVKPALAKTANIWGLLEAFSISIVAILIGFAINAASQNLGSLTAGQIFYTIGQVGIQFLQQILIADITTLENRSILGSLVLCPTIFTSWIGAPIVSAMVPEEWRWGYGMWAIIFPVVSMPLLISLWQYSRRSNTPQANATKSDVQNISALWSRLDVIGHLLLTASLTLILLPMTLSTYPFQSWTSAAKLSMIIIGGCCFIAFTIYELYVSSHPIVSFKLAKDRTVAAGCIIQFVLYLSYYIWAPYFFSFIVIVNNQSAKAATNITASQAVATAVIGLLAAFIIKLTGVYKWAILLGMVLKLIGAGLMLRYSDMSASIVQIIFGQLISGAGTGMISIIAQTAVQAVTAHEDLASVTTLYEVSGAIGGAIGNALSGIIWTALLLPRLRIDLPAAAQSTATEIKNSFIVASSYSPGSPERIAIDKSYTEVMHVLLIVALAVLSVPFFAMFAMKDLNLKKSR
;
A
#
# COMPACT_ATOMS: atom_id res chain seq x y z
N MET A 1 44.61 85.23 20.27
CA MET A 1 43.34 85.13 19.54
C MET A 1 42.60 83.93 20.10
N GLU A 2 41.39 83.93 20.63
CA GLU A 2 40.35 84.92 21.00
C GLU A 2 39.26 84.04 21.65
N LYS A 3 39.00 84.13 22.97
CA LYS A 3 37.72 84.57 23.61
C LYS A 3 36.48 84.41 22.70
N THR A 4 35.33 83.85 23.08
CA THR A 4 34.40 84.14 24.20
C THR A 4 33.21 83.15 24.01
N ASP A 5 32.74 82.41 25.03
CA ASP A 5 31.56 82.64 25.89
C ASP A 5 30.15 82.21 25.40
N ILE A 6 29.39 81.70 26.38
CA ILE A 6 27.92 81.63 26.54
C ILE A 6 27.15 80.38 26.01
N SER A 7 26.96 79.44 26.96
CA SER A 7 25.68 78.86 27.42
C SER A 7 24.36 79.25 26.72
N GLN A 8 23.65 78.28 26.14
CA GLN A 8 22.22 77.93 26.36
C GLN A 8 21.66 77.18 25.13
N ALA A 9 21.37 75.88 25.27
CA ALA A 9 20.27 75.19 24.58
C ALA A 9 20.20 73.72 25.02
N SER A 10 20.04 73.49 26.32
CA SER A 10 19.53 72.25 26.88
C SER A 10 18.04 72.09 26.57
N VAL A 11 17.65 71.69 25.35
CA VAL A 11 16.30 71.15 25.05
C VAL A 11 16.28 70.16 23.88
N SER A 12 17.19 70.19 22.90
CA SER A 12 17.01 69.39 21.66
C SER A 12 17.39 67.91 21.72
N GLY A 13 17.99 67.42 22.81
CA GLY A 13 18.39 66.01 22.96
C GLY A 13 17.30 65.08 23.52
N GLN A 14 16.32 65.62 24.25
CA GLN A 14 15.25 64.80 24.85
C GLN A 14 14.08 64.54 23.90
N ASP A 15 13.84 65.42 22.92
CA ASP A 15 12.82 65.18 21.90
C ASP A 15 13.29 64.20 20.82
N ALA A 16 14.58 64.22 20.44
CA ALA A 16 15.13 63.20 19.54
C ALA A 16 15.13 61.78 20.16
N ALA A 17 15.39 61.69 21.47
CA ALA A 17 15.32 60.43 22.20
C ALA A 17 13.87 59.91 22.34
N LYS A 18 12.91 60.80 22.62
CA LYS A 18 11.47 60.44 22.69
C LYS A 18 10.89 60.08 21.32
N THR A 19 11.28 60.74 20.24
CA THR A 19 10.83 60.37 18.88
C THR A 19 11.42 59.03 18.45
N SER A 20 12.67 58.71 18.82
CA SER A 20 13.24 57.39 18.54
C SER A 20 12.58 56.25 19.35
N GLN A 21 12.23 56.50 20.62
CA GLN A 21 11.53 55.52 21.46
C GLN A 21 10.05 55.35 21.10
N ASN A 22 9.38 56.39 20.60
CA ASN A 22 8.02 56.26 20.07
C ASN A 22 8.00 55.52 18.72
N ASN A 23 9.01 55.70 17.87
CA ASN A 23 9.12 54.92 16.64
C ASN A 23 9.55 53.48 16.90
N SER A 24 10.43 53.20 17.86
CA SER A 24 10.78 51.82 18.21
C SER A 24 9.64 51.07 18.89
N SER A 25 8.84 51.74 19.74
CA SER A 25 7.66 51.11 20.36
C SER A 25 6.47 50.96 19.40
N ASN A 26 6.32 51.85 18.40
CA ASN A 26 5.34 51.66 17.33
C ASN A 26 5.79 50.62 16.28
N ILE A 27 7.10 50.49 16.01
CA ILE A 27 7.63 49.41 15.17
C ILE A 27 7.53 48.07 15.90
N GLU A 28 7.79 48.00 17.21
CA GLU A 28 7.58 46.77 18.00
C GLU A 28 6.09 46.43 18.17
N ARG A 29 5.17 47.39 18.20
CA ARG A 29 3.73 47.10 18.18
C ARG A 29 3.24 46.66 16.80
N CYS A 30 3.69 47.29 15.71
CA CYS A 30 3.35 46.84 14.37
C CYS A 30 4.03 45.51 13.97
N SER A 31 5.24 45.21 14.46
CA SER A 31 5.92 43.93 14.17
C SER A 31 5.46 42.78 15.07
N ASN A 32 4.89 43.07 16.25
CA ASN A 32 4.30 42.05 17.12
C ASN A 32 2.81 41.80 16.86
N GLU A 33 2.14 42.61 16.03
CA GLU A 33 0.76 42.37 15.60
C GLU A 33 0.62 41.73 14.19
N GLU A 34 1.69 41.62 13.38
CA GLU A 34 1.61 41.10 11.99
C GLU A 34 2.37 39.78 11.67
N GLY A 35 2.92 39.07 12.65
CA GLY A 35 3.64 37.79 12.38
C GLY A 35 3.18 36.56 13.17
N LEU A 36 2.43 36.77 14.26
CA LEU A 36 1.92 35.70 15.12
C LEU A 36 0.41 35.48 14.90
N THR A 37 -0.06 35.64 13.67
CA THR A 37 -1.19 34.85 13.21
C THR A 37 -0.62 33.49 12.83
N THR A 38 -0.44 32.64 13.85
CA THR A 38 -0.72 31.22 13.65
C THR A 38 -1.97 31.17 12.79
N ASN A 39 -1.87 30.64 11.56
CA ASN A 39 -3.03 30.23 10.80
C ASN A 39 -3.80 29.29 11.72
N ALA A 40 -4.74 29.85 12.48
CA ALA A 40 -5.82 29.13 13.10
C ALA A 40 -6.65 28.70 11.89
N GLN A 41 -6.17 27.62 11.26
CA GLN A 41 -6.87 26.87 10.25
C GLN A 41 -8.26 26.66 10.82
N GLU A 42 -9.24 27.41 10.29
CA GLU A 42 -10.61 27.40 10.78
C GLU A 42 -11.00 25.94 10.91
N ARG A 43 -11.13 25.46 12.16
CA ARG A 43 -11.47 24.06 12.38
C ARG A 43 -12.77 23.83 11.65
N PRO A 44 -12.88 22.77 10.82
CA PRO A 44 -14.12 22.49 10.12
C PRO A 44 -15.25 22.49 11.15
N PHE A 45 -16.34 23.20 10.83
CA PHE A 45 -17.55 23.21 11.67
C PHE A 45 -17.83 21.76 12.12
N PRO A 46 -18.08 21.52 13.42
CA PRO A 46 -18.08 20.17 13.99
C PRO A 46 -19.02 19.20 13.24
N VAL A 47 -20.09 19.74 12.66
CA VAL A 47 -21.04 19.03 11.79
C VAL A 47 -20.40 18.58 10.47
N LEU A 48 -19.73 19.48 9.75
CA LEU A 48 -19.06 19.16 8.47
C LEU A 48 -17.93 18.15 8.68
N LEU A 49 -17.15 18.30 9.76
CA LEU A 49 -16.11 17.34 10.11
C LEU A 49 -16.70 15.94 10.36
N SER A 50 -17.86 15.86 11.03
CA SER A 50 -18.55 14.60 11.26
C SER A 50 -19.02 13.94 9.96
N PHE A 51 -19.51 14.72 8.99
CA PHE A 51 -19.88 14.21 7.67
C PHE A 51 -18.67 13.73 6.86
N ILE A 52 -17.53 14.44 6.92
CA ILE A 52 -16.27 14.00 6.29
C ILE A 52 -15.83 12.65 6.89
N TRP A 53 -15.84 12.53 8.21
CA TRP A 53 -15.50 11.27 8.88
C TRP A 53 -16.44 10.13 8.52
N ALA A 54 -17.75 10.38 8.51
CA ALA A 54 -18.73 9.38 8.13
C ALA A 54 -18.56 8.91 6.68
N GLY A 55 -18.37 9.85 5.75
CA GLY A 55 -18.13 9.54 4.33
C GLY A 55 -16.81 8.79 4.11
N LEU A 56 -15.74 9.20 4.79
CA LEU A 56 -14.44 8.54 4.74
C LEU A 56 -14.51 7.11 5.28
N PHE A 57 -15.22 6.89 6.39
CA PHE A 57 -15.40 5.57 6.97
C PHE A 57 -16.26 4.67 6.07
N LEU A 58 -17.35 5.20 5.50
CA LEU A 58 -18.19 4.46 4.57
C LEU A 58 -17.40 4.02 3.33
N LEU A 59 -16.56 4.91 2.78
CA LEU A 59 -15.69 4.59 1.66
C LEU A 59 -14.63 3.54 2.04
N ALA A 60 -14.08 3.60 3.25
CA ALA A 60 -13.15 2.59 3.77
C ALA A 60 -13.82 1.21 3.90
N ILE A 61 -15.10 1.16 4.31
CA ILE A 61 -15.89 -0.08 4.34
C ILE A 61 -16.04 -0.66 2.93
N ALA A 62 -16.45 0.15 1.95
CA ALA A 62 -16.62 -0.32 0.58
C ALA A 62 -15.31 -0.84 -0.03
N VAL A 63 -14.20 -0.10 0.13
CA VAL A 63 -12.88 -0.53 -0.33
C VAL A 63 -12.43 -1.83 0.34
N SER A 64 -12.58 -1.92 1.66
CA SER A 64 -12.21 -3.12 2.40
C SER A 64 -13.04 -4.33 1.96
N LEU A 65 -14.36 -4.20 1.91
CA LEU A 65 -15.26 -5.29 1.53
C LEU A 65 -15.04 -5.74 0.08
N ALA A 66 -14.85 -4.79 -0.85
CA ALA A 66 -14.50 -5.11 -2.22
C ALA A 66 -13.19 -5.89 -2.31
N GLY A 67 -12.14 -5.44 -1.61
CA GLY A 67 -10.86 -6.15 -1.54
C GLY A 67 -10.99 -7.60 -1.08
N GLN A 68 -11.79 -7.87 -0.05
CA GLN A 68 -12.02 -9.25 0.45
C GLN A 68 -12.71 -10.14 -0.58
N THR A 69 -13.65 -9.59 -1.35
CA THR A 69 -14.34 -10.35 -2.41
C THR A 69 -13.47 -10.60 -3.64
N ILE A 70 -12.71 -9.60 -4.10
CA ILE A 70 -11.92 -9.65 -5.35
C ILE A 70 -10.77 -10.66 -5.25
N ILE A 71 -10.11 -10.76 -4.09
CA ILE A 71 -9.08 -11.78 -3.83
C ILE A 71 -9.62 -13.19 -4.11
N SER A 72 -10.91 -13.41 -3.88
CA SER A 72 -11.56 -14.69 -4.12
C SER A 72 -12.08 -14.83 -5.55
N TYR A 73 -12.51 -13.76 -6.21
CA TYR A 73 -13.00 -13.79 -7.61
C TYR A 73 -11.89 -13.99 -8.64
N GLN A 74 -10.73 -13.37 -8.41
CA GLN A 74 -9.63 -13.33 -9.37
C GLN A 74 -9.11 -14.73 -9.76
N PRO A 75 -8.92 -15.70 -8.84
CA PRO A 75 -8.55 -17.07 -9.20
C PRO A 75 -9.56 -17.76 -10.12
N TYR A 76 -10.87 -17.55 -9.92
CA TYR A 76 -11.92 -18.17 -10.75
C TYR A 76 -11.93 -17.55 -12.15
N ALA A 77 -11.89 -16.21 -12.23
CA ALA A 77 -11.82 -15.48 -13.49
C ALA A 77 -10.62 -15.92 -14.35
N LEU A 78 -9.45 -16.06 -13.74
CA LEU A 78 -8.24 -16.49 -14.45
C LEU A 78 -8.28 -17.97 -14.84
N SER A 79 -8.97 -18.82 -14.07
CA SER A 79 -9.11 -20.24 -14.39
C SER A 79 -10.05 -20.45 -15.58
N GLU A 80 -11.10 -19.65 -15.71
CA GLU A 80 -11.96 -19.65 -16.90
C GLU A 80 -11.17 -19.30 -18.18
N PHE A 81 -10.18 -18.42 -18.06
CA PHE A 81 -9.28 -18.06 -19.17
C PHE A 81 -8.03 -18.96 -19.29
N ASN A 82 -7.95 -20.08 -18.58
CA ASN A 82 -6.78 -20.98 -18.55
C ASN A 82 -5.46 -20.24 -18.25
N ALA A 83 -5.52 -19.28 -17.32
CA ALA A 83 -4.45 -18.35 -17.01
C ALA A 83 -4.23 -18.21 -15.49
N HIS A 84 -4.54 -19.24 -14.68
CA HIS A 84 -4.38 -19.22 -13.22
C HIS A 84 -2.96 -18.82 -12.77
N SER A 85 -1.93 -19.26 -13.49
CA SER A 85 -0.54 -18.87 -13.18
C SER A 85 -0.31 -17.36 -13.29
N MET A 86 -1.14 -16.62 -14.04
CA MET A 86 -1.07 -15.14 -14.16
C MET A 86 -1.52 -14.41 -12.90
N LEU A 87 -1.98 -15.09 -11.84
CA LEU A 87 -2.30 -14.48 -10.54
C LEU A 87 -1.13 -13.65 -10.01
N SER A 88 0.07 -14.23 -10.03
CA SER A 88 1.32 -13.57 -9.61
C SER A 88 1.75 -12.46 -10.56
N VAL A 89 1.49 -12.60 -11.86
CA VAL A 89 1.78 -11.57 -12.87
C VAL A 89 0.93 -10.33 -12.61
N ILE A 90 -0.39 -10.52 -12.44
CA ILE A 90 -1.31 -9.43 -12.09
C ILE A 90 -0.90 -8.83 -10.75
N GLY A 91 -0.65 -9.65 -9.71
CA GLY A 91 -0.18 -9.16 -8.42
C GLY A 91 1.11 -8.34 -8.52
N THR A 92 2.05 -8.75 -9.36
CA THR A 92 3.29 -7.99 -9.63
C THR A 92 2.99 -6.62 -10.22
N VAL A 93 2.16 -6.56 -11.27
CA VAL A 93 1.74 -5.30 -11.91
C VAL A 93 0.98 -4.42 -10.92
N GLN A 94 0.09 -4.99 -10.11
CA GLN A 94 -0.64 -4.26 -9.08
C GLN A 94 0.34 -3.60 -8.12
N TYR A 95 1.30 -4.34 -7.56
CA TYR A 95 2.26 -3.79 -6.61
C TYR A 95 3.26 -2.79 -7.22
N ILE A 96 3.55 -2.88 -8.51
CA ILE A 96 4.26 -1.83 -9.26
C ILE A 96 3.42 -0.56 -9.26
N LEU A 97 2.12 -0.64 -9.59
CA LEU A 97 1.21 0.51 -9.54
C LEU A 97 1.10 1.08 -8.13
N TYR A 98 1.11 0.27 -7.08
CA TYR A 98 1.13 0.74 -5.69
C TYR A 98 2.33 1.65 -5.41
N ALA A 99 3.51 1.37 -6.00
CA ALA A 99 4.72 2.17 -5.82
C ALA A 99 4.66 3.51 -6.56
N ILE A 100 3.94 3.57 -7.69
CA ILE A 100 3.92 4.74 -8.59
C ILE A 100 2.74 5.67 -8.26
N VAL A 101 1.57 5.09 -8.00
CA VAL A 101 0.31 5.84 -7.84
C VAL A 101 0.28 6.65 -6.55
N LYS A 102 0.85 6.14 -5.44
CA LYS A 102 0.93 6.85 -4.16
C LYS A 102 1.66 8.21 -4.27
N PRO A 103 2.93 8.27 -4.72
CA PRO A 103 3.63 9.55 -4.88
C PRO A 103 2.97 10.47 -5.91
N ALA A 104 2.46 9.92 -7.01
CA ALA A 104 1.75 10.70 -8.03
C ALA A 104 0.52 11.41 -7.43
N LEU A 105 -0.31 10.67 -6.69
CA LEU A 105 -1.50 11.22 -6.05
C LEU A 105 -1.18 12.15 -4.88
N ALA A 106 -0.07 11.94 -4.15
CA ALA A 106 0.39 12.90 -3.14
C ALA A 106 0.62 14.27 -3.77
N LYS A 107 1.36 14.30 -4.90
CA LYS A 107 1.66 15.54 -5.63
C LYS A 107 0.41 16.14 -6.26
N THR A 108 -0.45 15.30 -6.84
CA THR A 108 -1.75 15.75 -7.37
C THR A 108 -2.63 16.38 -6.30
N ALA A 109 -2.74 15.77 -5.12
CA ALA A 109 -3.52 16.32 -4.01
C ALA A 109 -2.97 17.66 -3.51
N ASN A 110 -1.64 17.83 -3.51
CA ASN A 110 -1.00 19.09 -3.14
C ASN A 110 -1.23 20.22 -4.16
N ILE A 111 -1.40 19.89 -5.46
CA ILE A 111 -1.53 20.87 -6.55
C ILE A 111 -2.99 21.20 -6.88
N TRP A 112 -3.86 20.20 -6.93
CA TRP A 112 -5.27 20.40 -7.32
C TRP A 112 -6.23 20.35 -6.14
N GLY A 113 -5.84 19.73 -5.03
CA GLY A 113 -6.70 19.52 -3.86
C GLY A 113 -7.12 18.06 -3.70
N LEU A 114 -7.62 17.76 -2.50
CA LEU A 114 -8.07 16.41 -2.13
C LEU A 114 -9.36 15.99 -2.87
N LEU A 115 -10.26 16.92 -3.16
CA LEU A 115 -11.53 16.63 -3.85
C LEU A 115 -11.28 16.04 -5.24
N GLU A 116 -10.39 16.66 -5.99
CA GLU A 116 -9.99 16.30 -7.35
C GLU A 116 -9.25 14.96 -7.33
N ALA A 117 -8.31 14.79 -6.40
CA ALA A 117 -7.55 13.54 -6.26
C ALA A 117 -8.46 12.35 -5.92
N PHE A 118 -9.43 12.52 -5.02
CA PHE A 118 -10.43 11.48 -4.71
C PHE A 118 -11.30 11.18 -5.93
N SER A 119 -11.75 12.22 -6.65
CA SER A 119 -12.60 12.06 -7.83
C SER A 119 -11.89 11.26 -8.94
N ILE A 120 -10.62 11.56 -9.22
CA ILE A 120 -9.81 10.80 -10.19
C ILE A 120 -9.70 9.33 -9.78
N SER A 121 -9.43 9.07 -8.50
CA SER A 121 -9.27 7.71 -7.98
C SER A 121 -10.58 6.92 -8.04
N ILE A 122 -11.72 7.56 -7.76
CA ILE A 122 -13.05 6.95 -7.86
C ILE A 122 -13.39 6.66 -9.33
N VAL A 123 -13.16 7.58 -10.25
CA VAL A 123 -13.41 7.30 -11.68
C VAL A 123 -12.56 6.13 -12.17
N ALA A 124 -11.28 6.07 -11.78
CA ALA A 124 -10.40 4.96 -12.13
C ALA A 124 -10.91 3.61 -11.59
N ILE A 125 -11.36 3.55 -10.32
CA ILE A 125 -11.87 2.29 -9.75
C ILE A 125 -13.16 1.83 -10.45
N LEU A 126 -14.05 2.76 -10.80
CA LEU A 126 -15.30 2.46 -11.51
C LEU A 126 -15.06 1.91 -12.92
N ILE A 127 -14.13 2.52 -13.65
CA ILE A 127 -13.69 2.01 -14.96
C ILE A 127 -13.13 0.59 -14.80
N GLY A 128 -12.31 0.36 -13.77
CA GLY A 128 -11.77 -0.97 -13.47
C GLY A 128 -12.86 -2.01 -13.22
N PHE A 129 -13.86 -1.69 -12.38
CA PHE A 129 -14.98 -2.59 -12.13
C PHE A 129 -15.82 -2.87 -13.37
N ALA A 130 -16.14 -1.83 -14.16
CA ALA A 130 -16.91 -1.97 -15.39
C ALA A 130 -16.21 -2.87 -16.42
N ILE A 131 -14.90 -2.68 -16.63
CA ILE A 131 -14.11 -3.50 -17.54
C ILE A 131 -14.02 -4.95 -17.04
N ASN A 132 -13.76 -5.16 -15.75
CA ASN A 132 -13.68 -6.51 -15.17
C ASN A 132 -15.01 -7.26 -15.28
N ALA A 133 -16.14 -6.59 -15.04
CA ALA A 133 -17.46 -7.17 -15.19
C ALA A 133 -17.78 -7.55 -16.66
N ALA A 134 -17.34 -6.73 -17.61
CA ALA A 134 -17.53 -6.97 -19.05
C ALA A 134 -16.43 -7.83 -19.70
N SER A 135 -15.49 -8.37 -18.92
CA SER A 135 -14.32 -9.04 -19.46
C SER A 135 -14.66 -10.41 -20.09
N GLN A 136 -14.23 -10.60 -21.34
CA GLN A 136 -14.40 -11.85 -22.10
C GLN A 136 -13.07 -12.53 -22.42
N ASN A 137 -11.95 -11.89 -22.09
CA ASN A 137 -10.63 -12.42 -22.34
C ASN A 137 -9.64 -11.93 -21.27
N LEU A 138 -8.49 -12.59 -21.20
CA LEU A 138 -7.43 -12.26 -20.23
C LEU A 138 -6.94 -10.82 -20.35
N GLY A 139 -6.89 -10.27 -21.58
CA GLY A 139 -6.43 -8.90 -21.83
C GLY A 139 -7.34 -7.84 -21.21
N SER A 140 -8.65 -7.97 -21.41
CA SER A 140 -9.66 -7.07 -20.84
C SER A 140 -9.71 -7.19 -19.31
N LEU A 141 -9.64 -8.41 -18.76
CA LEU A 141 -9.54 -8.61 -17.31
C LEU A 141 -8.28 -7.95 -16.73
N THR A 142 -7.12 -8.11 -17.37
CA THR A 142 -5.87 -7.49 -16.91
C THR A 142 -5.94 -5.96 -16.97
N ALA A 143 -6.52 -5.40 -18.05
CA ALA A 143 -6.72 -3.97 -18.17
C ALA A 143 -7.65 -3.43 -17.07
N GLY A 144 -8.75 -4.12 -16.77
CA GLY A 144 -9.65 -3.74 -15.69
C GLY A 144 -8.98 -3.79 -14.32
N GLN A 145 -8.12 -4.79 -14.07
CA GLN A 145 -7.33 -4.90 -12.83
C GLN A 145 -6.34 -3.73 -12.65
N ILE A 146 -5.75 -3.21 -13.73
CA ILE A 146 -4.87 -2.03 -13.68
C ILE A 146 -5.65 -0.79 -13.22
N PHE A 147 -6.79 -0.49 -13.85
CA PHE A 147 -7.63 0.65 -13.46
C PHE A 147 -8.19 0.52 -12.05
N TYR A 148 -8.66 -0.68 -11.70
CA TYR A 148 -9.11 -1.01 -10.35
C TYR A 148 -8.01 -0.70 -9.32
N THR A 149 -6.78 -1.10 -9.60
CA THR A 149 -5.65 -0.91 -8.69
C THR A 149 -5.29 0.55 -8.51
N ILE A 150 -5.22 1.32 -9.60
CA ILE A 150 -4.97 2.77 -9.53
C ILE A 150 -5.99 3.44 -8.62
N GLY A 151 -7.27 3.14 -8.81
CA GLY A 151 -8.33 3.73 -8.00
C GLY A 151 -8.32 3.26 -6.54
N GLN A 152 -8.12 1.95 -6.30
CA GLN A 152 -8.13 1.38 -4.95
C GLN A 152 -6.94 1.87 -4.11
N VAL A 153 -5.73 1.90 -4.67
CA VAL A 153 -4.55 2.48 -4.00
C VAL A 153 -4.74 3.95 -3.73
N GLY A 154 -5.26 4.68 -4.73
CA GLY A 154 -5.46 6.10 -4.63
C GLY A 154 -6.42 6.48 -3.51
N ILE A 155 -7.56 5.81 -3.42
CA ILE A 155 -8.52 6.03 -2.34
C ILE A 155 -7.89 5.73 -0.98
N GLN A 156 -7.20 4.59 -0.80
CA GLN A 156 -6.59 4.22 0.49
C GLN A 156 -5.53 5.23 0.93
N PHE A 157 -4.69 5.67 0.00
CA PHE A 157 -3.62 6.61 0.30
C PHE A 157 -4.16 8.02 0.58
N LEU A 158 -5.14 8.49 -0.20
CA LEU A 158 -5.79 9.78 0.04
C LEU A 158 -6.59 9.79 1.34
N GLN A 159 -7.15 8.64 1.78
CA GLN A 159 -7.72 8.51 3.12
C GLN A 159 -6.68 8.78 4.21
N GLN A 160 -5.47 8.22 4.06
CA GLN A 160 -4.38 8.48 5.02
C GLN A 160 -3.99 9.96 5.04
N ILE A 161 -3.90 10.62 3.88
CA ILE A 161 -3.60 12.06 3.78
C ILE A 161 -4.73 12.90 4.41
N LEU A 162 -5.99 12.62 4.09
CA LEU A 162 -7.11 13.38 4.64
C LEU A 162 -7.18 13.27 6.17
N ILE A 163 -6.97 12.06 6.72
CA ILE A 163 -6.86 11.87 8.17
C ILE A 163 -5.69 12.68 8.72
N ALA A 164 -4.55 12.64 8.04
CA ALA A 164 -3.37 13.39 8.42
C ALA A 164 -3.63 14.90 8.51
N ASP A 165 -4.45 15.46 7.62
CA ASP A 165 -4.75 16.90 7.57
C ASP A 165 -5.80 17.33 8.60
N ILE A 166 -6.81 16.49 8.88
CA ILE A 166 -7.89 16.83 9.82
C ILE A 166 -7.59 16.46 11.28
N THR A 167 -6.49 15.75 11.54
CA THR A 167 -6.15 15.25 12.88
C THR A 167 -4.84 15.81 13.39
N THR A 168 -4.74 15.93 14.72
CA THR A 168 -3.47 16.24 15.38
C THR A 168 -2.56 15.01 15.37
N LEU A 169 -1.24 15.23 15.32
CA LEU A 169 -0.22 14.17 15.32
C LEU A 169 -0.43 13.16 16.48
N GLU A 170 -0.92 13.62 17.63
CA GLU A 170 -1.22 12.81 18.81
C GLU A 170 -2.29 11.73 18.59
N ASN A 171 -3.28 12.02 17.75
CA ASN A 171 -4.38 11.11 17.46
C ASN A 171 -4.27 10.45 16.08
N ARG A 172 -3.29 10.86 15.27
CA ARG A 172 -3.09 10.36 13.90
C ARG A 172 -2.91 8.84 13.84
N SER A 173 -2.16 8.22 14.75
CA SER A 173 -1.97 6.76 14.73
C SER A 173 -3.24 5.97 15.03
N ILE A 174 -4.04 6.43 16.01
CA ILE A 174 -5.32 5.81 16.36
C ILE A 174 -6.34 6.04 15.26
N LEU A 175 -6.49 7.28 14.80
CA LEU A 175 -7.47 7.66 13.79
C LEU A 175 -7.11 7.10 12.40
N GLY A 176 -5.83 6.98 12.08
CA GLY A 176 -5.36 6.25 10.89
C GLY A 176 -5.65 4.75 10.99
N SER A 177 -5.50 4.16 12.18
CA SER A 177 -5.86 2.76 12.43
C SER A 177 -7.39 2.52 12.36
N LEU A 178 -8.22 3.54 12.64
CA LEU A 178 -9.68 3.42 12.50
C LEU A 178 -10.12 3.12 11.06
N VAL A 179 -9.38 3.60 10.06
CA VAL A 179 -9.67 3.29 8.65
C VAL A 179 -9.32 1.86 8.27
N LEU A 180 -8.51 1.17 9.09
CA LEU A 180 -8.24 -0.26 8.95
C LEU A 180 -9.28 -1.14 9.67
N CYS A 181 -10.01 -0.60 10.64
CA CYS A 181 -11.05 -1.32 11.40
C CYS A 181 -12.14 -1.98 10.56
N PRO A 182 -12.61 -1.43 9.41
CA PRO A 182 -13.58 -2.10 8.55
C PRO A 182 -13.22 -3.55 8.25
N THR A 183 -11.93 -3.84 8.02
CA THR A 183 -11.40 -5.18 7.74
C THR A 183 -11.79 -6.21 8.79
N ILE A 184 -12.01 -5.82 10.05
CA ILE A 184 -12.37 -6.70 11.16
C ILE A 184 -13.72 -7.38 10.92
N PHE A 185 -14.69 -6.66 10.34
CA PHE A 185 -16.03 -7.19 10.09
C PHE A 185 -16.31 -7.46 8.61
N THR A 186 -15.77 -6.66 7.70
CA THR A 186 -15.96 -6.85 6.24
C THR A 186 -15.40 -8.19 5.77
N SER A 187 -14.34 -8.70 6.39
CA SER A 187 -13.78 -10.03 6.13
C SER A 187 -14.81 -11.15 6.23
N TRP A 188 -15.67 -11.10 7.25
CA TRP A 188 -16.69 -12.13 7.49
C TRP A 188 -17.95 -11.94 6.64
N ILE A 189 -18.21 -10.71 6.21
CA ILE A 189 -19.30 -10.37 5.28
C ILE A 189 -18.92 -10.74 3.84
N GLY A 190 -17.63 -10.64 3.49
CA GLY A 190 -17.13 -10.94 2.16
C GLY A 190 -17.35 -12.39 1.75
N ALA A 191 -17.13 -13.36 2.65
CA ALA A 191 -17.24 -14.78 2.30
C ALA A 191 -18.66 -15.24 1.89
N PRO A 192 -19.75 -14.85 2.57
CA PRO A 192 -21.12 -15.07 2.08
C PRO A 192 -21.37 -14.48 0.69
N ILE A 193 -20.88 -13.26 0.43
CA ILE A 193 -21.02 -12.62 -0.90
C ILE A 193 -20.28 -13.46 -1.95
N VAL A 194 -19.05 -13.88 -1.66
CA VAL A 194 -18.27 -14.74 -2.55
C VAL A 194 -19.00 -16.03 -2.85
N SER A 195 -19.60 -16.67 -1.83
CA SER A 195 -20.34 -17.92 -2.00
C SER A 195 -21.58 -17.80 -2.87
N ALA A 196 -22.16 -16.60 -3.00
CA ALA A 196 -23.31 -16.34 -3.87
C ALA A 196 -22.90 -16.04 -5.31
N MET A 197 -21.66 -15.58 -5.54
CA MET A 197 -21.19 -15.15 -6.86
C MET A 197 -20.34 -16.20 -7.58
N VAL A 198 -19.67 -17.08 -6.84
CA VAL A 198 -18.72 -18.04 -7.40
C VAL A 198 -19.33 -19.45 -7.39
N PRO A 199 -19.15 -20.26 -8.45
CA PRO A 199 -18.20 -20.09 -9.55
C PRO A 199 -18.73 -19.36 -10.80
N GLU A 200 -20.03 -19.28 -11.02
CA GLU A 200 -20.60 -18.88 -12.33
C GLU A 200 -20.73 -17.36 -12.53
N GLU A 201 -21.03 -16.62 -11.46
CA GLU A 201 -21.42 -15.20 -11.50
C GLU A 201 -20.31 -14.24 -11.03
N TRP A 202 -19.03 -14.66 -11.12
CA TRP A 202 -17.91 -13.86 -10.64
C TRP A 202 -17.81 -12.49 -11.33
N ARG A 203 -18.28 -12.39 -12.59
CA ARG A 203 -18.36 -11.13 -13.36
C ARG A 203 -19.32 -10.14 -12.71
N TRP A 204 -20.48 -10.63 -12.27
CA TRP A 204 -21.43 -9.81 -11.55
C TRP A 204 -20.89 -9.42 -10.16
N GLY A 205 -20.04 -10.26 -9.55
CA GLY A 205 -19.24 -9.89 -8.39
C GLY A 205 -18.47 -8.57 -8.54
N TYR A 206 -17.88 -8.29 -9.72
CA TYR A 206 -17.26 -7.00 -10.04
C TYR A 206 -18.26 -5.91 -10.38
N GLY A 207 -19.31 -6.24 -11.15
CA GLY A 207 -20.32 -5.26 -11.54
C GLY A 207 -21.06 -4.67 -10.34
N MET A 208 -21.27 -5.46 -9.27
CA MET A 208 -21.98 -5.02 -8.07
C MET A 208 -21.25 -3.83 -7.44
N TRP A 209 -19.92 -3.91 -7.40
CA TRP A 209 -19.09 -2.83 -6.91
C TRP A 209 -19.11 -1.60 -7.81
N ALA A 210 -19.26 -1.75 -9.13
CA ALA A 210 -19.43 -0.62 -10.04
C ALA A 210 -20.67 0.23 -9.72
N ILE A 211 -21.73 -0.38 -9.15
CA ILE A 211 -22.97 0.31 -8.76
C ILE A 211 -22.89 0.85 -7.32
N ILE A 212 -22.27 0.12 -6.40
CA ILE A 212 -22.20 0.50 -4.98
C ILE A 212 -21.20 1.64 -4.75
N PHE A 213 -20.03 1.60 -5.41
CA PHE A 213 -18.95 2.58 -5.16
C PHE A 213 -19.34 4.04 -5.42
N PRO A 214 -20.03 4.39 -6.52
CA PRO A 214 -20.45 5.77 -6.76
C PRO A 214 -21.32 6.27 -5.60
N VAL A 215 -22.34 5.49 -5.22
CA VAL A 215 -23.29 5.85 -4.16
C VAL A 215 -22.59 6.05 -2.82
N VAL A 216 -21.67 5.14 -2.47
CA VAL A 216 -20.90 5.22 -1.22
C VAL A 216 -19.91 6.39 -1.21
N SER A 217 -19.36 6.77 -2.36
CA SER A 217 -18.40 7.87 -2.45
C SER A 217 -19.02 9.27 -2.40
N MET A 218 -20.30 9.41 -2.78
CA MET A 218 -21.01 10.69 -2.87
C MET A 218 -20.98 11.52 -1.57
N PRO A 219 -21.26 10.95 -0.37
CA PRO A 219 -21.20 11.72 0.88
C PRO A 219 -19.84 12.37 1.14
N LEU A 220 -18.74 11.66 0.84
CA LEU A 220 -17.39 12.18 1.02
C LEU A 220 -17.12 13.31 0.01
N LEU A 221 -17.43 13.09 -1.27
CA LEU A 221 -17.21 14.09 -2.32
C LEU A 221 -18.02 15.37 -2.06
N ILE A 222 -19.29 15.24 -1.66
CA ILE A 222 -20.14 16.39 -1.32
C ILE A 222 -19.56 17.14 -0.11
N SER A 223 -19.10 16.42 0.91
CA SER A 223 -18.52 17.04 2.12
C SER A 223 -17.21 17.77 1.81
N LEU A 224 -16.34 17.17 0.98
CA LEU A 224 -15.10 17.81 0.52
C LEU A 224 -15.37 19.02 -0.37
N TRP A 225 -16.37 18.96 -1.22
CA TRP A 225 -16.81 20.10 -2.04
C TRP A 225 -17.37 21.24 -1.18
N GLN A 226 -18.17 20.93 -0.17
CA GLN A 226 -18.66 21.94 0.79
C GLN A 226 -17.53 22.55 1.62
N TYR A 227 -16.55 21.73 2.01
CA TYR A 227 -15.35 22.19 2.71
C TYR A 227 -14.55 23.16 1.84
N SER A 228 -14.21 22.76 0.62
CA SER A 228 -13.53 23.56 -0.40
C SER A 228 -14.19 24.91 -0.63
N ARG A 229 -15.54 24.94 -0.73
CA ARG A 229 -16.29 26.18 -0.98
C ARG A 229 -16.38 27.11 0.23
N ARG A 230 -16.27 26.58 1.45
CA ARG A 230 -16.44 27.34 2.70
C ARG A 230 -15.13 27.83 3.28
N SER A 231 -14.06 27.05 3.14
CA SER A 231 -12.75 27.53 3.51
C SER A 231 -12.32 28.53 2.43
N ASN A 232 -12.32 29.84 2.76
CA ASN A 232 -11.60 30.85 1.99
C ASN A 232 -10.07 30.63 2.04
N THR A 233 -9.62 29.41 2.34
CA THR A 233 -8.23 29.03 2.18
C THR A 233 -7.96 29.00 0.68
N PRO A 234 -6.88 29.65 0.22
CA PRO A 234 -6.40 29.47 -1.14
C PRO A 234 -6.06 27.98 -1.31
N GLN A 235 -7.00 27.24 -1.88
CA GLN A 235 -6.88 25.80 -2.00
C GLN A 235 -5.86 25.52 -3.09
N ALA A 236 -4.76 24.92 -2.66
CA ALA A 236 -3.55 24.63 -3.44
C ALA A 236 -2.86 25.87 -4.02
N ASN A 237 -1.55 25.97 -3.76
CA ASN A 237 -0.64 26.94 -4.38
C ASN A 237 -0.43 26.68 -5.88
N ALA A 238 -1.47 26.29 -6.62
CA ALA A 238 -1.52 26.61 -8.03
C ALA A 238 -1.85 28.11 -8.11
N THR A 239 -0.82 28.95 -7.98
CA THR A 239 -0.89 30.28 -8.61
C THR A 239 -1.44 30.03 -10.01
N LYS A 240 -2.46 30.75 -10.45
CA LYS A 240 -3.05 30.59 -11.79
C LYS A 240 -2.00 30.62 -12.92
N SER A 241 -0.76 31.06 -12.64
CA SER A 241 0.44 30.94 -13.49
C SER A 241 1.00 29.52 -13.66
N ASP A 242 0.82 28.60 -12.71
CA ASP A 242 1.49 27.29 -12.71
C ASP A 242 0.79 26.28 -13.62
N VAL A 243 -0.53 26.40 -13.80
CA VAL A 243 -1.29 25.61 -14.78
C VAL A 243 -1.04 26.09 -16.22
N GLN A 244 -0.64 27.36 -16.40
CA GLN A 244 -0.29 27.93 -17.72
C GLN A 244 1.08 27.43 -18.22
N ASN A 245 2.00 27.07 -17.31
CA ASN A 245 3.30 26.49 -17.66
C ASN A 245 3.30 24.97 -17.49
N ILE A 246 2.88 24.25 -18.53
CA ILE A 246 2.86 22.78 -18.60
C ILE A 246 4.22 22.17 -18.19
N SER A 247 5.33 22.80 -18.58
CA SER A 247 6.68 22.38 -18.20
C SER A 247 6.94 22.42 -16.69
N ALA A 248 6.46 23.48 -16.01
CA ALA A 248 6.58 23.60 -14.55
C ALA A 248 5.71 22.54 -13.83
N LEU A 249 4.52 22.25 -14.37
CA LEU A 249 3.66 21.19 -13.87
C LEU A 249 4.30 19.80 -14.02
N TRP A 250 4.92 19.52 -15.17
CA TRP A 250 5.61 18.25 -15.43
C TRP A 250 6.79 18.03 -14.48
N SER A 251 7.55 19.10 -14.22
CA SER A 251 8.65 19.07 -13.26
C SER A 251 8.16 18.85 -11.82
N ARG A 252 7.06 19.51 -11.41
CA ARG A 252 6.47 19.30 -10.07
C ARG A 252 5.91 17.89 -9.89
N LEU A 253 5.21 17.35 -10.88
CA LEU A 253 4.71 15.98 -10.87
C LEU A 253 5.82 14.93 -10.97
N ASP A 254 7.02 15.33 -11.38
CA ASP A 254 8.16 14.46 -11.65
C ASP A 254 7.77 13.29 -12.57
N VAL A 255 7.21 13.64 -13.74
CA VAL A 255 6.71 12.66 -14.71
C VAL A 255 7.84 11.75 -15.20
N ILE A 256 9.06 12.29 -15.34
CA ILE A 256 10.24 11.53 -15.79
C ILE A 256 10.65 10.51 -14.73
N GLY A 257 10.73 10.90 -13.46
CA GLY A 257 11.01 9.97 -12.37
C GLY A 257 9.99 8.84 -12.32
N HIS A 258 8.69 9.15 -12.43
CA HIS A 258 7.64 8.13 -12.42
C HIS A 258 7.75 7.20 -13.63
N LEU A 259 8.03 7.72 -14.82
CA LEU A 259 8.21 6.92 -16.03
C LEU A 259 9.43 5.98 -15.91
N LEU A 260 10.58 6.48 -15.44
CA LEU A 260 11.78 5.68 -15.25
C LEU A 260 11.59 4.60 -14.17
N LEU A 261 10.94 4.93 -13.05
CA LEU A 261 10.61 3.97 -12.00
C LEU A 261 9.63 2.89 -12.52
N THR A 262 8.58 3.31 -13.23
CA THR A 262 7.60 2.39 -13.82
C THR A 262 8.24 1.45 -14.84
N ALA A 263 9.04 2.01 -15.75
CA ALA A 263 9.74 1.27 -16.77
C ALA A 263 10.73 0.28 -16.15
N SER A 264 11.53 0.71 -15.18
CA SER A 264 12.50 -0.18 -14.51
C SER A 264 11.82 -1.35 -13.80
N LEU A 265 10.83 -1.10 -12.96
CA LEU A 265 10.13 -2.17 -12.23
C LEU A 265 9.37 -3.11 -13.18
N THR A 266 8.69 -2.57 -14.19
CA THR A 266 7.93 -3.39 -15.16
C THR A 266 8.85 -4.24 -16.02
N LEU A 267 9.91 -3.65 -16.57
CA LEU A 267 10.84 -4.35 -17.46
C LEU A 267 11.72 -5.38 -16.73
N ILE A 268 11.95 -5.22 -15.43
CA ILE A 268 12.65 -6.22 -14.62
C ILE A 268 11.69 -7.33 -14.18
N LEU A 269 10.57 -6.97 -13.53
CA LEU A 269 9.74 -7.94 -12.82
C LEU A 269 8.75 -8.69 -13.72
N LEU A 270 8.17 -8.02 -14.72
CA LEU A 270 7.19 -8.66 -15.60
C LEU A 270 7.77 -9.85 -16.38
N PRO A 271 8.90 -9.75 -17.09
CA PRO A 271 9.42 -10.87 -17.87
C PRO A 271 9.96 -12.01 -16.99
N MET A 272 10.28 -11.73 -15.72
CA MET A 272 10.62 -12.76 -14.73
C MET A 272 9.42 -13.66 -14.41
N THR A 273 8.22 -13.08 -14.34
CA THR A 273 6.98 -13.83 -14.05
C THR A 273 6.37 -14.56 -15.25
N LEU A 274 6.61 -14.05 -16.46
CA LEU A 274 6.04 -14.62 -17.67
C LEU A 274 6.78 -15.89 -18.10
N SER A 275 6.01 -16.93 -18.40
CA SER A 275 6.51 -18.23 -18.88
C SER A 275 6.01 -18.61 -20.27
N THR A 276 5.24 -17.74 -20.92
CA THR A 276 4.67 -17.97 -22.25
C THR A 276 5.64 -17.46 -23.31
N TYR A 277 5.67 -18.05 -24.50
CA TYR A 277 6.45 -17.54 -25.63
C TYR A 277 6.19 -16.03 -25.87
N PRO A 278 7.22 -15.20 -26.10
CA PRO A 278 8.65 -15.52 -26.24
C PRO A 278 9.42 -15.63 -24.90
N PHE A 279 8.76 -15.46 -23.76
CA PHE A 279 9.34 -15.47 -22.41
C PHE A 279 9.48 -16.86 -21.76
N GLN A 280 9.35 -17.93 -22.53
CA GLN A 280 9.39 -19.30 -21.98
C GLN A 280 10.76 -19.68 -21.38
N SER A 281 11.85 -19.28 -22.02
CA SER A 281 13.22 -19.61 -21.58
C SER A 281 13.85 -18.45 -20.83
N TRP A 282 14.64 -18.76 -19.80
CA TRP A 282 15.53 -17.82 -19.12
C TRP A 282 16.59 -17.23 -20.06
N THR A 283 16.97 -17.97 -21.10
CA THR A 283 17.93 -17.53 -22.12
C THR A 283 17.26 -16.85 -23.32
N SER A 284 15.95 -16.65 -23.30
CA SER A 284 15.26 -15.96 -24.39
C SER A 284 15.76 -14.52 -24.51
N ALA A 285 16.10 -14.12 -25.73
CA ALA A 285 16.55 -12.77 -26.04
C ALA A 285 15.54 -11.71 -25.58
N ALA A 286 14.24 -11.96 -25.70
CA ALA A 286 13.18 -11.05 -25.26
C ALA A 286 13.16 -10.86 -23.74
N LYS A 287 13.36 -11.95 -22.98
CA LYS A 287 13.41 -11.89 -21.51
C LYS A 287 14.65 -11.13 -21.04
N LEU A 288 15.81 -11.49 -21.59
CA LEU A 288 17.08 -10.89 -21.22
C LEU A 288 17.15 -9.40 -21.63
N SER A 289 16.67 -9.05 -22.82
CA SER A 289 16.66 -7.65 -23.27
C SER A 289 15.80 -6.76 -22.37
N MET A 290 14.60 -7.21 -21.98
CA MET A 290 13.76 -6.46 -21.05
C MET A 290 14.44 -6.27 -19.69
N ILE A 291 15.05 -7.32 -19.12
CA ILE A 291 15.75 -7.21 -17.83
C ILE A 291 16.93 -6.24 -17.92
N ILE A 292 17.74 -6.31 -18.99
CA ILE A 292 18.89 -5.41 -19.18
C ILE A 292 18.42 -3.96 -19.33
N ILE A 293 17.43 -3.71 -20.21
CA ILE A 293 16.87 -2.36 -20.41
C ILE A 293 16.25 -1.85 -19.11
N GLY A 294 15.52 -2.69 -18.37
CA GLY A 294 14.96 -2.36 -17.07
C GLY A 294 16.03 -2.00 -16.05
N GLY A 295 17.15 -2.73 -16.01
CA GLY A 295 18.32 -2.41 -15.20
C GLY A 295 18.95 -1.06 -15.58
N CYS A 296 19.09 -0.78 -16.87
CA CYS A 296 19.53 0.54 -17.35
C CYS A 296 18.55 1.65 -16.94
N CYS A 297 17.24 1.43 -17.05
CA CYS A 297 16.22 2.37 -16.58
C CYS A 297 16.30 2.59 -15.06
N PHE A 298 16.61 1.56 -14.27
CA PHE A 298 16.78 1.69 -12.82
C PHE A 298 18.00 2.53 -12.45
N ILE A 299 19.12 2.32 -13.15
CA ILE A 299 20.33 3.15 -12.99
C ILE A 299 20.02 4.59 -13.41
N ALA A 300 19.36 4.78 -14.55
CA ALA A 300 18.94 6.11 -15.02
C ALA A 300 17.99 6.80 -14.04
N PHE A 301 17.01 6.08 -13.49
CA PHE A 301 16.14 6.56 -12.42
C PHE A 301 16.96 7.02 -11.22
N THR A 302 17.89 6.20 -10.74
CA THR A 302 18.71 6.53 -9.57
C THR A 302 19.55 7.78 -9.79
N ILE A 303 20.17 7.92 -10.97
CA ILE A 303 20.95 9.11 -11.33
C ILE A 303 20.05 10.34 -11.45
N TYR A 304 18.91 10.21 -12.14
CA TYR A 304 17.95 11.30 -12.31
C TYR A 304 17.43 11.81 -10.96
N GLU A 305 17.07 10.89 -10.07
CA GLU A 305 16.52 11.20 -8.75
C GLU A 305 17.55 11.86 -7.83
N LEU A 306 18.82 11.45 -7.91
CA LEU A 306 19.89 11.98 -7.06
C LEU A 306 20.42 13.34 -7.52
N TYR A 307 20.46 13.60 -8.83
CA TYR A 307 21.18 14.74 -9.40
C TYR A 307 20.32 15.72 -10.20
N VAL A 308 19.16 15.30 -10.73
CA VAL A 308 18.38 16.09 -11.69
C VAL A 308 17.03 16.51 -11.14
N SER A 309 16.33 15.65 -10.40
CA SER A 309 14.97 15.94 -9.92
C SER A 309 14.96 17.06 -8.87
N SER A 310 14.22 18.14 -9.16
CA SER A 310 13.96 19.21 -8.18
C SER A 310 12.98 18.78 -7.08
N HIS A 311 12.11 17.80 -7.39
CA HIS A 311 11.06 17.31 -6.50
C HIS A 311 11.02 15.77 -6.52
N PRO A 312 12.04 15.10 -5.94
CA PRO A 312 12.19 13.65 -6.02
C PRO A 312 10.97 12.93 -5.43
N ILE A 313 10.58 11.84 -6.07
CA ILE A 313 9.63 10.82 -5.62
C ILE A 313 10.14 10.12 -4.35
N VAL A 314 11.42 9.74 -4.36
CA VAL A 314 12.15 9.02 -3.33
C VAL A 314 13.20 9.97 -2.78
N SER A 315 12.89 10.60 -1.63
CA SER A 315 13.87 11.47 -0.97
C SER A 315 14.99 10.64 -0.33
N PHE A 316 16.04 10.35 -1.11
CA PHE A 316 17.24 9.64 -0.64
C PHE A 316 17.95 10.36 0.51
N LYS A 317 17.73 11.67 0.67
CA LYS A 317 18.22 12.44 1.82
C LYS A 317 17.61 11.93 3.13
N LEU A 318 16.31 11.64 3.13
CA LEU A 318 15.60 11.10 4.29
C LEU A 318 16.01 9.64 4.55
N ALA A 319 16.27 8.86 3.50
CA ALA A 319 16.74 7.49 3.61
C ALA A 319 18.13 7.35 4.29
N LYS A 320 18.89 8.44 4.48
CA LYS A 320 20.16 8.40 5.21
C LYS A 320 19.99 8.26 6.72
N ASP A 321 18.83 8.61 7.28
CA ASP A 321 18.59 8.34 8.70
C ASP A 321 18.43 6.83 8.92
N ARG A 322 19.22 6.27 9.83
CA ARG A 322 19.23 4.84 10.14
C ARG A 322 17.86 4.27 10.51
N THR A 323 16.99 5.05 11.14
CA THR A 323 15.64 4.63 11.53
C THR A 323 14.72 4.58 10.32
N VAL A 324 14.83 5.56 9.43
CA VAL A 324 14.10 5.59 8.16
C VAL A 324 14.52 4.42 7.28
N ALA A 325 15.83 4.22 7.08
CA ALA A 325 16.37 3.10 6.31
C ALA A 325 15.93 1.74 6.87
N ALA A 326 16.07 1.54 8.17
CA ALA A 326 15.66 0.31 8.84
C ALA A 326 14.14 0.06 8.69
N GLY A 327 13.31 1.09 8.89
CA GLY A 327 11.86 0.97 8.70
C GLY A 327 11.49 0.60 7.27
N CYS A 328 12.14 1.20 6.27
CA CYS A 328 11.93 0.87 4.86
C CYS A 328 12.34 -0.57 4.54
N ILE A 329 13.46 -1.05 5.07
CA ILE A 329 13.91 -2.45 4.91
C ILE A 329 12.92 -3.42 5.56
N ILE A 330 12.47 -3.14 6.79
CA ILE A 330 11.49 -3.95 7.49
C ILE A 330 10.20 -4.06 6.66
N GLN A 331 9.67 -2.92 6.19
CA GLN A 331 8.44 -2.88 5.40
C GLN A 331 8.60 -3.60 4.05
N PHE A 332 9.71 -3.38 3.35
CA PHE A 332 10.06 -4.09 2.11
C PHE A 332 10.04 -5.60 2.32
N VAL A 333 10.75 -6.11 3.33
CA VAL A 333 10.86 -7.56 3.55
C VAL A 333 9.56 -8.17 4.05
N LEU A 334 8.76 -7.46 4.86
CA LEU A 334 7.45 -7.95 5.29
C LEU A 334 6.50 -8.17 4.11
N TYR A 335 6.45 -7.21 3.18
CA TYR A 335 5.63 -7.33 1.97
C TYR A 335 6.20 -8.41 1.03
N LEU A 336 7.52 -8.44 0.84
CA LEU A 336 8.20 -9.48 0.08
C LEU A 336 7.81 -10.88 0.59
N SER A 337 7.98 -11.13 1.89
CA SER A 337 7.65 -12.41 2.53
C SER A 337 6.18 -12.79 2.34
N TYR A 338 5.26 -11.85 2.56
CA TYR A 338 3.83 -12.12 2.42
C TYR A 338 3.44 -12.48 0.98
N TYR A 339 3.89 -11.69 0.00
CA TYR A 339 3.50 -11.85 -1.39
C TYR A 339 4.22 -13.00 -2.13
N ILE A 340 5.20 -13.66 -1.51
CA ILE A 340 5.79 -14.90 -2.05
C ILE A 340 4.76 -16.04 -2.04
N TRP A 341 3.96 -16.22 -0.98
CA TRP A 341 3.03 -17.35 -0.87
C TRP A 341 1.55 -16.94 -1.04
N ALA A 342 1.20 -15.71 -0.67
CA ALA A 342 -0.20 -15.26 -0.62
C ALA A 342 -0.99 -15.42 -1.94
N PRO A 343 -0.43 -15.16 -3.14
CA PRO A 343 -1.20 -15.19 -4.39
C PRO A 343 -1.89 -16.53 -4.67
N TYR A 344 -1.25 -17.65 -4.27
CA TYR A 344 -1.75 -19.00 -4.52
C TYR A 344 -2.41 -19.64 -3.30
N PHE A 345 -2.43 -18.96 -2.15
CA PHE A 345 -2.93 -19.51 -0.89
C PHE A 345 -4.42 -19.84 -0.95
N PHE A 346 -5.25 -18.97 -1.52
CA PHE A 346 -6.67 -19.23 -1.69
C PHE A 346 -6.90 -20.53 -2.48
N SER A 347 -6.24 -20.69 -3.63
CA SER A 347 -6.37 -21.89 -4.47
C SER A 347 -5.83 -23.14 -3.78
N PHE A 348 -4.76 -23.01 -3.00
CA PHE A 348 -4.23 -24.09 -2.19
C PHE A 348 -5.25 -24.59 -1.15
N ILE A 349 -5.92 -23.69 -0.42
CA ILE A 349 -6.93 -24.07 0.57
C ILE A 349 -8.15 -24.75 -0.08
N VAL A 350 -8.58 -24.28 -1.27
CA VAL A 350 -9.69 -24.91 -2.00
C VAL A 350 -9.31 -26.32 -2.49
N ILE A 351 -8.08 -26.49 -3.00
CA ILE A 351 -7.64 -27.76 -3.59
C ILE A 351 -7.19 -28.74 -2.50
N VAL A 352 -6.10 -28.43 -1.80
CA VAL A 352 -5.43 -29.36 -0.89
C VAL A 352 -6.23 -29.62 0.38
N ASN A 353 -6.83 -28.57 0.95
CA ASN A 353 -7.65 -28.72 2.15
C ASN A 353 -9.13 -28.97 1.84
N ASN A 354 -9.50 -29.11 0.56
CA ASN A 354 -10.86 -29.39 0.09
C ASN A 354 -11.92 -28.47 0.70
N GLN A 355 -11.62 -27.18 0.79
CA GLN A 355 -12.52 -26.19 1.38
C GLN A 355 -13.41 -25.53 0.33
N SER A 356 -14.64 -25.21 0.73
CA SER A 356 -15.52 -24.37 -0.10
C SER A 356 -14.91 -22.97 -0.31
N ALA A 357 -15.31 -22.28 -1.38
CA ALA A 357 -14.91 -20.90 -1.64
C ALA A 357 -15.11 -20.00 -0.42
N LYS A 358 -16.28 -20.13 0.24
CA LYS A 358 -16.62 -19.41 1.48
C LYS A 358 -15.59 -19.65 2.59
N ALA A 359 -15.26 -20.91 2.86
CA ALA A 359 -14.32 -21.28 3.90
C ALA A 359 -12.90 -20.80 3.56
N ALA A 360 -12.46 -20.97 2.32
CA ALA A 360 -11.16 -20.48 1.85
C ALA A 360 -11.02 -18.95 1.96
N THR A 361 -12.08 -18.20 1.63
CA THR A 361 -12.13 -16.74 1.81
C THR A 361 -11.97 -16.38 3.30
N ASN A 362 -12.73 -17.02 4.19
CA ASN A 362 -12.65 -16.78 5.64
C ASN A 362 -11.27 -17.11 6.23
N ILE A 363 -10.66 -18.23 5.82
CA ILE A 363 -9.33 -18.64 6.27
C ILE A 363 -8.29 -17.61 5.83
N THR A 364 -8.34 -17.17 4.57
CA THR A 364 -7.42 -16.15 4.04
C THR A 364 -7.62 -14.80 4.74
N ALA A 365 -8.87 -14.40 4.98
CA ALA A 365 -9.19 -13.14 5.62
C ALA A 365 -8.79 -13.09 7.11
N SER A 366 -8.63 -14.25 7.77
CA SER A 366 -8.24 -14.33 9.19
C SER A 366 -6.93 -13.61 9.49
N GLN A 367 -5.94 -13.66 8.58
CA GLN A 367 -4.69 -12.92 8.77
C GLN A 367 -4.89 -11.41 8.69
N ALA A 368 -5.73 -10.92 7.77
CA ALA A 368 -6.05 -9.49 7.64
C ALA A 368 -6.77 -8.96 8.88
N VAL A 369 -7.72 -9.74 9.42
CA VAL A 369 -8.41 -9.42 10.68
C VAL A 369 -7.42 -9.35 11.84
N ALA A 370 -6.56 -10.35 12.01
CA ALA A 370 -5.54 -10.34 13.07
C ALA A 370 -4.59 -9.14 12.95
N THR A 371 -4.18 -8.81 11.72
CA THR A 371 -3.33 -7.63 11.44
C THR A 371 -4.03 -6.34 11.89
N ALA A 372 -5.30 -6.16 11.56
CA ALA A 372 -6.05 -4.96 11.95
C ALA A 372 -6.27 -4.85 13.47
N VAL A 373 -6.71 -5.95 14.12
CA VAL A 373 -6.99 -5.96 15.57
C VAL A 373 -5.71 -5.75 16.37
N ILE A 374 -4.68 -6.55 16.12
CA ILE A 374 -3.42 -6.48 16.88
C ILE A 374 -2.67 -5.20 16.54
N GLY A 375 -2.73 -4.72 15.30
CA GLY A 375 -2.17 -3.43 14.92
C GLY A 375 -2.79 -2.26 15.70
N LEU A 376 -4.12 -2.21 15.81
CA LEU A 376 -4.83 -1.20 16.59
C LEU A 376 -4.48 -1.26 18.08
N LEU A 377 -4.47 -2.47 18.65
CA LEU A 377 -4.08 -2.69 20.05
C LEU A 377 -2.63 -2.25 20.30
N ALA A 378 -1.72 -2.60 19.39
CA ALA A 378 -0.33 -2.22 19.52
C ALA A 378 -0.14 -0.71 19.39
N ALA A 379 -0.84 -0.04 18.47
CA ALA A 379 -0.84 1.42 18.37
C ALA A 379 -1.31 2.09 19.67
N PHE A 380 -2.36 1.55 20.30
CA PHE A 380 -2.86 2.02 21.59
C PHE A 380 -1.84 1.82 22.72
N ILE A 381 -1.25 0.62 22.81
CA ILE A 381 -0.20 0.32 23.81
C ILE A 381 0.99 1.28 23.64
N ILE A 382 1.46 1.49 22.42
CA ILE A 382 2.59 2.40 22.15
C ILE A 382 2.26 3.84 22.51
N LYS A 383 1.01 4.29 22.31
CA LYS A 383 0.57 5.61 22.79
C LYS A 383 0.73 5.73 24.32
N LEU A 384 0.42 4.66 25.06
CA LEU A 384 0.52 4.63 26.51
C LEU A 384 1.95 4.44 27.02
N THR A 385 2.82 3.70 26.32
CA THR A 385 4.15 3.37 26.82
C THR A 385 5.24 4.30 26.28
N GLY A 386 5.08 4.80 25.06
CA GLY A 386 6.02 5.70 24.38
C GLY A 386 7.25 5.02 23.79
N VAL A 387 7.51 3.74 24.05
CA VAL A 387 8.72 3.06 23.57
C VAL A 387 8.32 1.90 22.67
N TYR A 388 8.91 1.85 21.48
CA TYR A 388 8.35 1.09 20.36
C TYR A 388 9.15 -0.15 19.96
N LYS A 389 10.44 -0.24 20.31
CA LYS A 389 11.33 -1.32 19.86
C LYS A 389 10.90 -2.71 20.33
N TRP A 390 10.46 -2.87 21.58
CA TRP A 390 10.00 -4.19 22.06
C TRP A 390 8.80 -4.68 21.27
N ALA A 391 7.95 -3.78 20.78
CA ALA A 391 6.74 -4.15 20.06
C ALA A 391 7.12 -4.64 18.66
N ILE A 392 8.10 -3.99 18.02
CA ILE A 392 8.68 -4.48 16.77
C ILE A 392 9.33 -5.85 16.98
N LEU A 393 10.11 -6.05 18.06
CA LEU A 393 10.74 -7.34 18.38
C LEU A 393 9.70 -8.44 18.61
N LEU A 394 8.70 -8.19 19.45
CA LEU A 394 7.63 -9.15 19.70
C LEU A 394 6.86 -9.46 18.42
N GLY A 395 6.55 -8.43 17.62
CA GLY A 395 5.89 -8.60 16.33
C GLY A 395 6.69 -9.47 15.36
N MET A 396 8.04 -9.32 15.33
CA MET A 396 8.91 -10.16 14.50
C MET A 396 8.94 -11.61 14.96
N VAL A 397 9.04 -11.86 16.27
CA VAL A 397 8.97 -13.21 16.83
C VAL A 397 7.64 -13.86 16.49
N LEU A 398 6.52 -13.15 16.67
CA LEU A 398 5.19 -13.63 16.29
C LEU A 398 5.11 -13.89 14.78
N LYS A 399 5.65 -13.01 13.93
CA LYS A 399 5.65 -13.20 12.48
C LYS A 399 6.41 -14.45 12.06
N LEU A 400 7.58 -14.69 12.65
CA LEU A 400 8.40 -15.90 12.40
C LEU A 400 7.68 -17.17 12.86
N ILE A 401 7.10 -17.16 14.06
CA ILE A 401 6.32 -18.30 14.57
C ILE A 401 5.12 -18.57 13.66
N GLY A 402 4.36 -17.54 13.30
CA GLY A 402 3.20 -17.66 12.42
C GLY A 402 3.55 -18.25 11.05
N ALA A 403 4.60 -17.73 10.41
CA ALA A 403 5.10 -18.26 9.15
C ALA A 403 5.62 -19.72 9.28
N GLY A 404 6.30 -20.05 10.37
CA GLY A 404 6.74 -21.42 10.67
C GLY A 404 5.57 -22.39 10.91
N LEU A 405 4.50 -21.94 11.60
CA LEU A 405 3.28 -22.72 11.78
C LEU A 405 2.56 -22.93 10.45
N MET A 406 2.50 -21.92 9.59
CA MET A 406 1.93 -22.08 8.26
C MET A 406 2.69 -23.13 7.45
N LEU A 407 4.02 -23.16 7.51
CA LEU A 407 4.84 -24.20 6.88
C LEU A 407 4.62 -25.58 7.51
N ARG A 408 4.40 -25.66 8.83
CA ARG A 408 4.14 -26.93 9.53
C ARG A 408 2.77 -27.52 9.20
N TYR A 409 1.80 -26.67 8.91
CA TYR A 409 0.39 -27.01 8.71
C TYR A 409 -0.06 -26.84 7.26
N SER A 410 0.86 -26.75 6.31
CA SER A 410 0.59 -26.73 4.88
C SER A 410 0.47 -28.14 4.28
N ASP A 411 0.15 -29.15 5.10
CA ASP A 411 -0.07 -30.53 4.68
C ASP A 411 -1.57 -30.88 4.61
N MET A 412 -1.88 -31.93 3.84
CA MET A 412 -3.24 -32.46 3.69
C MET A 412 -3.86 -32.95 5.01
N SER A 413 -3.04 -33.37 5.97
CA SER A 413 -3.50 -33.83 7.30
C SER A 413 -3.74 -32.70 8.30
N ALA A 414 -3.41 -31.46 7.96
CA ALA A 414 -3.55 -30.33 8.87
C ALA A 414 -5.03 -29.99 9.08
N SER A 415 -5.41 -29.74 10.33
CA SER A 415 -6.77 -29.28 10.62
C SER A 415 -6.95 -27.82 10.22
N ILE A 416 -8.17 -27.43 9.84
CA ILE A 416 -8.49 -26.04 9.49
C ILE A 416 -8.12 -25.08 10.62
N VAL A 417 -8.32 -25.51 11.88
CA VAL A 417 -7.99 -24.74 13.08
C VAL A 417 -6.49 -24.44 13.15
N GLN A 418 -5.64 -25.41 12.81
CA GLN A 418 -4.18 -25.22 12.79
C GLN A 418 -3.75 -24.19 11.74
N ILE A 419 -4.35 -24.24 10.55
CA ILE A 419 -4.09 -23.28 9.47
C ILE A 419 -4.53 -21.87 9.90
N ILE A 420 -5.74 -21.72 10.44
CA ILE A 420 -6.26 -20.44 10.94
C ILE A 420 -5.36 -19.90 12.04
N PHE A 421 -4.90 -20.75 12.97
CA PHE A 421 -4.01 -20.33 14.05
C PHE A 421 -2.67 -19.78 13.52
N GLY A 422 -2.10 -20.42 12.49
CA GLY A 422 -0.93 -19.89 11.78
C GLY A 422 -1.18 -18.51 11.15
N GLN A 423 -2.32 -18.34 10.46
CA GLN A 423 -2.75 -17.05 9.89
C GLN A 423 -2.92 -15.96 10.95
N LEU A 424 -3.55 -16.28 12.09
CA LEU A 424 -3.78 -15.33 13.18
C LEU A 424 -2.46 -14.86 13.80
N ILE A 425 -1.53 -15.77 14.09
CA ILE A 425 -0.22 -15.42 14.67
C ILE A 425 0.63 -14.62 13.67
N SER A 426 0.65 -15.05 12.40
CA SER A 426 1.34 -14.32 11.32
C SER A 426 0.78 -12.90 11.16
N GLY A 427 -0.54 -12.76 11.21
CA GLY A 427 -1.24 -11.48 11.12
C GLY A 427 -0.97 -10.59 12.34
N ALA A 428 -0.98 -11.17 13.54
CA ALA A 428 -0.64 -10.46 14.78
C ALA A 428 0.75 -9.82 14.71
N GLY A 429 1.75 -10.60 14.26
CA GLY A 429 3.11 -10.08 14.07
C GLY A 429 3.17 -8.95 13.02
N THR A 430 2.47 -9.13 11.89
CA THR A 430 2.42 -8.12 10.83
C THR A 430 1.79 -6.81 11.31
N GLY A 431 0.64 -6.87 11.98
CA GLY A 431 -0.07 -5.69 12.48
C GLY A 431 0.75 -4.90 13.51
N MET A 432 1.43 -5.62 14.41
CA MET A 432 2.31 -5.01 15.40
C MET A 432 3.49 -4.29 14.75
N ILE A 433 4.12 -4.87 13.72
CA ILE A 433 5.28 -4.23 13.08
C ILE A 433 4.85 -3.07 12.19
N SER A 434 3.92 -3.27 11.25
CA SER A 434 3.68 -2.31 10.16
C SER A 434 3.23 -0.93 10.64
N ILE A 435 2.35 -0.85 11.64
CA ILE A 435 1.87 0.45 12.16
C ILE A 435 2.96 1.14 13.01
N ILE A 436 3.67 0.36 13.83
CA ILE A 436 4.66 0.91 14.76
C ILE A 436 5.92 1.36 14.02
N ALA A 437 6.40 0.57 13.05
CA ALA A 437 7.55 0.93 12.24
C ALA A 437 7.27 2.19 11.41
N GLN A 438 6.07 2.32 10.81
CA GLN A 438 5.65 3.54 10.12
C GLN A 438 5.67 4.75 11.05
N THR A 439 5.09 4.62 12.25
CA THR A 439 5.06 5.70 13.25
C THR A 439 6.48 6.09 13.71
N ALA A 440 7.37 5.11 13.88
CA ALA A 440 8.76 5.37 14.26
C ALA A 440 9.56 6.12 13.18
N VAL A 441 9.34 5.78 11.91
CA VAL A 441 9.93 6.48 10.75
C VAL A 441 9.42 7.93 10.66
N GLN A 442 8.13 8.14 10.93
CA GLN A 442 7.54 9.48 10.97
C GLN A 442 8.09 10.31 12.15
N ALA A 443 8.33 9.68 13.31
CA ALA A 443 8.77 10.38 14.52
C ALA A 443 10.20 10.94 14.46
N VAL A 444 11.08 10.41 13.59
CA VAL A 444 12.45 10.93 13.41
C VAL A 444 12.56 12.05 12.38
N THR A 445 11.45 12.40 11.74
CA THR A 445 11.44 13.27 10.57
C THR A 445 10.75 14.59 10.91
N ALA A 446 11.24 15.69 10.32
CA ALA A 446 10.61 17.01 10.46
C ALA A 446 9.18 16.99 9.91
N HIS A 447 8.30 17.85 10.45
CA HIS A 447 6.88 17.87 10.08
C HIS A 447 6.66 18.08 8.57
N GLU A 448 7.49 18.93 7.96
CA GLU A 448 7.47 19.25 6.53
C GLU A 448 7.78 18.04 5.63
N ASP A 449 8.58 17.10 6.12
CA ASP A 449 9.03 15.92 5.38
C ASP A 449 8.21 14.66 5.68
N LEU A 450 7.17 14.75 6.53
CA LEU A 450 6.36 13.60 6.95
C LEU A 450 5.68 12.88 5.77
N ALA A 451 5.13 13.64 4.82
CA ALA A 451 4.49 13.07 3.63
C ALA A 451 5.51 12.33 2.76
N SER A 452 6.70 12.92 2.57
CA SER A 452 7.80 12.34 1.82
C SER A 452 8.32 11.05 2.45
N VAL A 453 8.53 11.02 3.78
CA VAL A 453 9.03 9.83 4.48
C VAL A 453 8.00 8.71 4.54
N THR A 454 6.71 9.07 4.66
CA THR A 454 5.61 8.09 4.62
C THR A 454 5.52 7.46 3.23
N THR A 455 5.63 8.29 2.18
CA THR A 455 5.67 7.82 0.80
C THR A 455 6.85 6.89 0.58
N LEU A 456 8.05 7.25 1.05
CA LEU A 456 9.24 6.39 0.97
C LEU A 456 9.03 5.01 1.64
N TYR A 457 8.45 5.01 2.84
CA TYR A 457 8.12 3.78 3.58
C TYR A 457 7.12 2.89 2.81
N GLU A 458 6.04 3.50 2.31
CA GLU A 458 4.98 2.82 1.58
C GLU A 458 5.43 2.30 0.20
N VAL A 459 6.26 3.06 -0.50
CA VAL A 459 6.88 2.66 -1.78
C VAL A 459 7.84 1.49 -1.57
N SER A 460 8.61 1.49 -0.47
CA SER A 460 9.48 0.37 -0.11
C SER A 460 8.69 -0.94 0.06
N GLY A 461 7.56 -0.88 0.77
CA GLY A 461 6.64 -2.03 0.86
C GLY A 461 6.06 -2.44 -0.48
N ALA A 462 5.67 -1.49 -1.32
CA ALA A 462 5.11 -1.76 -2.63
C ALA A 462 6.10 -2.50 -3.55
N ILE A 463 7.36 -2.05 -3.59
CA ILE A 463 8.45 -2.71 -4.34
C ILE A 463 8.69 -4.13 -3.79
N GLY A 464 8.73 -4.29 -2.46
CA GLY A 464 8.85 -5.60 -1.83
C GLY A 464 7.72 -6.56 -2.25
N GLY A 465 6.48 -6.07 -2.26
CA GLY A 465 5.33 -6.84 -2.71
C GLY A 465 5.37 -7.20 -4.19
N ALA A 466 5.85 -6.30 -5.06
CA ALA A 466 6.02 -6.58 -6.48
C ALA A 466 7.03 -7.70 -6.72
N ILE A 467 8.19 -7.64 -6.05
CA ILE A 467 9.21 -8.68 -6.12
C ILE A 467 8.69 -10.00 -5.53
N GLY A 468 7.93 -9.95 -4.42
CA GLY A 468 7.35 -11.14 -3.79
C GLY A 468 6.38 -11.87 -4.70
N ASN A 469 5.45 -11.13 -5.32
CA ASN A 469 4.57 -11.68 -6.35
C ASN A 469 5.38 -12.24 -7.51
N ALA A 470 6.46 -11.57 -7.92
CA ALA A 470 7.25 -12.04 -9.04
C ALA A 470 7.95 -13.38 -8.76
N LEU A 471 8.55 -13.51 -7.57
CA LEU A 471 9.14 -14.76 -7.10
C LEU A 471 8.09 -15.87 -6.95
N SER A 472 6.89 -15.52 -6.47
CA SER A 472 5.76 -16.45 -6.40
C SER A 472 5.47 -17.08 -7.75
N GLY A 473 5.34 -16.25 -8.80
CA GLY A 473 5.06 -16.69 -10.17
C GLY A 473 6.17 -17.54 -10.78
N ILE A 474 7.43 -17.16 -10.52
CA ILE A 474 8.61 -17.94 -10.94
C ILE A 474 8.55 -19.34 -10.33
N ILE A 475 8.43 -19.43 -9.01
CA ILE A 475 8.46 -20.71 -8.28
C ILE A 475 7.28 -21.58 -8.69
N TRP A 476 6.07 -21.01 -8.73
CA TRP A 476 4.85 -21.73 -9.12
C TRP A 476 4.98 -22.33 -10.52
N THR A 477 5.40 -21.51 -11.48
CA THR A 477 5.51 -21.95 -12.87
C THR A 477 6.65 -22.95 -13.08
N ALA A 478 7.78 -22.75 -12.42
CA ALA A 478 8.95 -23.61 -12.54
C ALA A 478 8.73 -24.99 -11.91
N LEU A 479 7.97 -25.07 -10.82
CA LEU A 479 7.84 -26.30 -10.03
C LEU A 479 6.55 -27.07 -10.29
N LEU A 480 5.40 -26.39 -10.45
CA LEU A 480 4.11 -27.09 -10.46
C LEU A 480 3.95 -28.05 -11.63
N LEU A 481 4.25 -27.63 -12.86
CA LEU A 481 4.06 -28.47 -14.03
C LEU A 481 4.99 -29.70 -14.03
N PRO A 482 6.30 -29.58 -13.73
CA PRO A 482 7.15 -30.76 -13.55
C PRO A 482 6.66 -31.72 -12.47
N ARG A 483 6.19 -31.21 -11.33
CA ARG A 483 5.65 -32.05 -10.24
C ARG A 483 4.39 -32.80 -10.68
N LEU A 484 3.44 -32.11 -11.30
CA LEU A 484 2.23 -32.73 -11.84
C LEU A 484 2.56 -33.85 -12.84
N ARG A 485 3.55 -33.65 -13.72
CA ARG A 485 3.96 -34.69 -14.69
C ARG A 485 4.58 -35.93 -14.04
N ILE A 486 5.19 -35.78 -12.87
CA ILE A 486 5.80 -36.88 -12.11
C ILE A 486 4.74 -37.61 -11.29
N ASP A 487 3.87 -36.87 -10.60
CA ASP A 487 2.94 -37.43 -9.63
C ASP A 487 1.64 -37.94 -10.27
N LEU A 488 1.18 -37.36 -11.39
CA LEU A 488 -0.09 -37.75 -12.01
C LEU A 488 -0.05 -39.17 -12.59
N PRO A 489 -1.15 -39.94 -12.44
CA PRO A 489 -1.32 -41.22 -13.14
C PRO A 489 -1.19 -41.07 -14.66
N ALA A 490 -0.76 -42.13 -15.34
CA ALA A 490 -0.59 -42.14 -16.80
C ALA A 490 -1.83 -41.68 -17.56
N ALA A 491 -3.03 -42.01 -17.06
CA ALA A 491 -4.32 -41.62 -17.65
C ALA A 491 -4.60 -40.10 -17.60
N ALA A 492 -4.00 -39.37 -16.65
CA ALA A 492 -4.22 -37.94 -16.44
C ALA A 492 -3.00 -37.08 -16.82
N GLN A 493 -1.93 -37.66 -17.38
CA GLN A 493 -0.74 -36.88 -17.73
C GLN A 493 -1.01 -35.83 -18.81
N SER A 494 -1.95 -36.08 -19.73
CA SER A 494 -2.32 -35.12 -20.78
C SER A 494 -2.98 -33.85 -20.23
N THR A 495 -3.64 -33.93 -19.06
CA THR A 495 -4.33 -32.80 -18.43
C THR A 495 -3.43 -31.98 -17.49
N ALA A 496 -2.17 -32.37 -17.28
CA ALA A 496 -1.24 -31.68 -16.37
C ALA A 496 -1.09 -30.18 -16.65
N THR A 497 -1.06 -29.79 -17.93
CA THR A 497 -0.97 -28.37 -18.34
C THR A 497 -2.27 -27.61 -18.03
N GLU A 498 -3.41 -28.26 -18.19
CA GLU A 498 -4.73 -27.70 -17.91
C GLU A 498 -4.94 -27.50 -16.41
N ILE A 499 -4.61 -28.51 -15.60
CA ILE A 499 -4.62 -28.45 -14.13
C ILE A 499 -3.76 -27.30 -13.61
N LYS A 500 -2.55 -27.12 -14.15
CA LYS A 500 -1.64 -26.03 -13.79
C LYS A 500 -2.25 -24.63 -14.07
N ASN A 501 -3.05 -24.53 -15.12
CA ASN A 501 -3.59 -23.28 -15.63
C ASN A 501 -5.03 -22.99 -15.18
N SER A 502 -5.71 -23.97 -14.58
CA SER A 502 -7.06 -23.85 -14.06
C SER A 502 -7.21 -24.64 -12.77
N PHE A 503 -7.28 -23.92 -11.65
CA PHE A 503 -7.51 -24.55 -10.36
C PHE A 503 -8.94 -25.14 -10.27
N ILE A 504 -9.87 -24.67 -11.11
CA ILE A 504 -11.23 -25.24 -11.24
C ILE A 504 -11.13 -26.68 -11.75
N VAL A 505 -10.30 -26.92 -12.78
CA VAL A 505 -10.05 -28.28 -13.31
C VAL A 505 -9.36 -29.14 -12.25
N ALA A 506 -8.40 -28.60 -11.51
CA ALA A 506 -7.79 -29.31 -10.39
C ALA A 506 -8.84 -29.71 -9.31
N SER A 507 -9.81 -28.82 -9.04
CA SER A 507 -10.84 -29.04 -8.03
C SER A 507 -11.97 -29.98 -8.46
N SER A 508 -12.14 -30.25 -9.75
CA SER A 508 -13.21 -31.12 -10.29
C SER A 508 -12.97 -32.61 -10.03
N TYR A 509 -11.70 -33.01 -9.82
CA TYR A 509 -11.36 -34.37 -9.42
C TYR A 509 -11.85 -34.66 -8.01
N SER A 510 -12.54 -35.80 -7.84
CA SER A 510 -13.12 -36.19 -6.54
C SER A 510 -12.04 -36.35 -5.47
N PRO A 511 -12.23 -35.78 -4.25
CA PRO A 511 -11.34 -36.00 -3.12
C PRO A 511 -11.07 -37.49 -2.88
N GLY A 512 -9.80 -37.86 -2.80
CA GLY A 512 -9.37 -39.25 -2.63
C GLY A 512 -9.17 -40.05 -3.93
N SER A 513 -9.46 -39.49 -5.11
CA SER A 513 -9.06 -40.13 -6.37
C SER A 513 -7.53 -40.14 -6.54
N PRO A 514 -6.95 -41.09 -7.29
CA PRO A 514 -5.50 -41.12 -7.55
C PRO A 514 -4.98 -39.81 -8.15
N GLU A 515 -5.75 -39.19 -9.05
CA GLU A 515 -5.43 -37.91 -9.66
C GLU A 515 -5.46 -36.79 -8.62
N ARG A 516 -6.49 -36.74 -7.77
CA ARG A 516 -6.62 -35.69 -6.76
C ARG A 516 -5.50 -35.77 -5.72
N ILE A 517 -5.15 -36.96 -5.25
CA ILE A 517 -4.02 -37.17 -4.33
C ILE A 517 -2.71 -36.69 -4.95
N ALA A 518 -2.48 -36.98 -6.24
CA ALA A 518 -1.30 -36.52 -6.96
C ALA A 518 -1.25 -34.98 -7.11
N ILE A 519 -2.39 -34.37 -7.47
CA ILE A 519 -2.54 -32.91 -7.56
C ILE A 519 -2.24 -32.26 -6.22
N ASP A 520 -2.88 -32.75 -5.15
CA ASP A 520 -2.75 -32.15 -3.83
C ASP A 520 -1.31 -32.26 -3.30
N LYS A 521 -0.63 -33.39 -3.56
CA LYS A 521 0.79 -33.57 -3.26
C LYS A 521 1.65 -32.55 -4.00
N SER A 522 1.47 -32.41 -5.32
CA SER A 522 2.18 -31.44 -6.13
C SER A 522 1.96 -29.99 -5.64
N TYR A 523 0.72 -29.62 -5.29
CA TYR A 523 0.39 -28.29 -4.75
C TYR A 523 1.02 -28.05 -3.38
N THR A 524 1.02 -29.07 -2.50
CA THR A 524 1.66 -29.04 -1.18
C THR A 524 3.14 -28.80 -1.27
N GLU A 525 3.85 -29.54 -2.12
CA GLU A 525 5.30 -29.37 -2.29
C GLU A 525 5.66 -27.97 -2.81
N VAL A 526 4.89 -27.43 -3.76
CA VAL A 526 5.11 -26.07 -4.26
C VAL A 526 4.84 -25.03 -3.17
N MET A 527 3.74 -25.17 -2.41
CA MET A 527 3.42 -24.26 -1.31
C MET A 527 4.48 -24.30 -0.20
N HIS A 528 5.04 -25.47 0.09
CA HIS A 528 6.16 -25.61 1.03
C HIS A 528 7.37 -24.81 0.58
N VAL A 529 7.76 -24.90 -0.69
CA VAL A 529 8.88 -24.12 -1.23
C VAL A 529 8.61 -22.62 -1.12
N LEU A 530 7.40 -22.17 -1.46
CA LEU A 530 7.00 -20.76 -1.31
C LEU A 530 7.13 -20.29 0.15
N LEU A 531 6.63 -21.07 1.10
CA LEU A 531 6.68 -20.74 2.52
C LEU A 531 8.12 -20.78 3.09
N ILE A 532 8.96 -21.71 2.65
CA ILE A 532 10.38 -21.79 3.05
C ILE A 532 11.13 -20.54 2.58
N VAL A 533 10.96 -20.13 1.32
CA VAL A 533 11.61 -18.92 0.77
C VAL A 533 11.08 -17.67 1.49
N ALA A 534 9.78 -17.60 1.75
CA ALA A 534 9.16 -16.52 2.50
C ALA A 534 9.67 -16.42 3.96
N LEU A 535 9.95 -17.55 4.60
CA LEU A 535 10.50 -17.61 5.95
C LEU A 535 11.99 -17.22 5.98
N ALA A 536 12.77 -17.66 4.99
CA ALA A 536 14.19 -17.35 4.89
C ALA A 536 14.45 -15.84 4.85
N VAL A 537 13.64 -15.09 4.08
CA VAL A 537 13.78 -13.63 3.97
C VAL A 537 13.43 -12.89 5.26
N LEU A 538 12.57 -13.42 6.13
CA LEU A 538 12.16 -12.78 7.39
C LEU A 538 13.29 -12.62 8.42
N SER A 539 14.43 -13.26 8.21
CA SER A 539 15.62 -13.05 9.04
C SER A 539 16.17 -11.62 8.95
N VAL A 540 15.99 -10.93 7.82
CA VAL A 540 16.53 -9.58 7.57
C VAL A 540 15.91 -8.51 8.48
N PRO A 541 14.57 -8.42 8.63
CA PRO A 541 13.93 -7.46 9.54
C PRO A 541 14.46 -7.51 10.98
N PHE A 542 14.79 -8.72 11.47
CA PHE A 542 15.32 -8.91 12.81
C PHE A 542 16.61 -8.11 13.03
N PHE A 543 17.52 -8.13 12.06
CA PHE A 543 18.76 -7.34 12.11
C PHE A 543 18.50 -5.85 11.85
N ALA A 544 17.60 -5.52 10.91
CA ALA A 544 17.28 -4.14 10.57
C ALA A 544 16.72 -3.35 11.77
N MET A 545 15.96 -3.99 12.66
CA MET A 545 15.42 -3.34 13.86
C MET A 545 16.52 -2.76 14.77
N PHE A 546 17.67 -3.42 14.91
CA PHE A 546 18.75 -2.93 15.77
C PHE A 546 19.33 -1.59 15.30
N ALA A 547 19.21 -1.28 14.01
CA ALA A 547 19.62 0.01 13.46
C ALA A 547 18.65 1.15 13.80
N MET A 548 17.42 0.87 14.23
CA MET A 548 16.46 1.91 14.63
C MET A 548 16.92 2.62 15.90
N LYS A 549 16.68 3.94 16.02
CA LYS A 549 17.02 4.72 17.23
C LYS A 549 16.10 4.35 18.40
N ASP A 550 16.63 4.20 19.61
CA ASP A 550 15.79 4.10 20.82
C ASP A 550 15.17 5.46 21.11
N LEU A 551 13.93 5.67 20.66
CA LEU A 551 13.20 6.91 20.87
C LEU A 551 12.03 6.65 21.79
N ASN A 552 11.83 7.60 22.71
CA ASN A 552 10.57 7.70 23.42
C ASN A 552 9.65 8.63 22.63
N LEU A 553 8.67 8.04 21.95
CA LEU A 553 7.65 8.73 21.16
C LEU A 553 6.81 9.71 21.98
N LYS A 554 6.83 9.65 23.33
CA LYS A 554 6.22 10.70 24.17
C LYS A 554 7.11 11.93 24.34
N LYS A 555 8.43 11.76 24.27
CA LYS A 555 9.43 12.83 24.51
C LYS A 555 9.94 13.47 23.22
N SER A 556 9.89 12.74 22.10
CA SER A 556 10.18 13.26 20.75
C SER A 556 9.05 14.14 20.19
N ARG A 557 8.27 14.74 21.09
CA ARG A 557 7.08 15.55 20.83
C ARG A 557 7.45 16.99 20.56
#